data_AF-A0A3D1R888-F1
#
_entry.id   AF-A0A3D1R888-F1
#
_cell.length_a   1.000
_cell.length_b   1.000
_cell.length_c   1.000
_cell.angle_alpha   90.00
_cell.angle_beta   90.00
_cell.angle_gamma   90.00
#
_symmetry.space_group_name_H-M   'P 1'
#
loop_
_entity.id
_entity.type
_entity.pdbx_description
1 polymer ?
#
loop_
_entity_poly.entity_id
_entity_poly.type
_entity_poly.pdbx_seq_one_letter_code
_entity_poly.pdbx_strand_id
1 'polypeptide(L)'
;MSDPCATTGSPPTKREGSMAKQSKGKQPTPQQQQGEEGESLAAEYFAERGYRVLERNYKSQLGELDLVAEKGLQLVFVEVRSRSYVSFGYPEETISRAKRRKLSLVALHYVVSRRLTERVIRFDVLAVIPTRSGPRVEHIEDAFEVDFSGRSAPLLF
;
A
#
# COMPACT_ATOMS: atom_id res chain seq x y z
N MET A 1 23.66 15.30 75.26
CA MET A 1 23.51 13.85 75.50
C MET A 1 23.60 13.17 74.16
N SER A 2 24.56 12.25 74.02
CA SER A 2 24.64 11.18 73.02
C SER A 2 25.08 11.52 71.58
N ASP A 3 26.40 11.57 71.40
CA ASP A 3 27.23 10.77 70.48
C ASP A 3 26.97 10.59 68.96
N PRO A 4 28.06 10.33 68.18
CA PRO A 4 28.17 10.54 66.74
C PRO A 4 28.05 9.24 65.92
N CYS A 5 27.90 9.33 64.59
CA CYS A 5 28.25 8.22 63.72
C CYS A 5 28.62 8.69 62.29
N ALA A 6 29.89 8.50 61.94
CA ALA A 6 30.40 8.59 60.57
C ALA A 6 30.01 7.33 59.80
N THR A 7 29.74 7.44 58.49
CA THR A 7 30.08 6.37 57.54
C THR A 7 30.29 6.93 56.14
N THR A 8 31.43 6.55 55.58
CA THR A 8 31.95 6.70 54.22
C THR A 8 31.14 5.92 53.17
N GLY A 9 31.01 6.47 51.96
CA GLY A 9 30.50 5.71 50.81
C GLY A 9 30.82 6.38 49.47
N SER A 10 31.80 5.82 48.75
CA SER A 10 32.25 6.16 47.39
C SER A 10 31.15 6.01 46.31
N PRO A 11 31.31 6.63 45.12
CA PRO A 11 30.23 6.76 44.15
C PRO A 11 30.06 5.49 43.29
N PRO A 12 28.82 5.01 43.04
CA PRO A 12 28.59 4.00 42.03
C PRO A 12 28.34 4.65 40.66
N THR A 13 29.38 4.56 39.83
CA THR A 13 29.40 4.03 38.45
C THR A 13 28.28 4.40 37.47
N LYS A 14 28.72 5.07 36.39
CA LYS A 14 28.01 5.21 35.11
C LYS A 14 27.41 3.88 34.66
N ARG A 15 26.09 3.83 34.50
CA ARG A 15 25.44 2.84 33.64
C ARG A 15 25.37 3.44 32.24
N GLU A 16 26.40 3.18 31.45
CA GLU A 16 26.32 3.33 29.99
C GLU A 16 25.36 2.25 29.48
N GLY A 17 24.11 2.65 29.27
CA GLY A 17 23.09 1.85 28.63
C GLY A 17 23.47 1.59 27.18
N SER A 18 23.85 0.35 26.92
CA SER A 18 23.70 -0.43 25.70
C SER A 18 23.45 0.37 24.41
N MET A 19 24.47 0.42 23.55
CA MET A 19 24.36 0.78 22.14
C MET A 19 23.16 0.06 21.52
N ALA A 20 22.15 0.84 21.12
CA ALA A 20 21.10 0.39 20.24
C ALA A 20 21.76 -0.21 19.00
N LYS A 21 21.60 -1.52 18.81
CA LYS A 21 21.94 -2.19 17.54
C LYS A 21 21.06 -1.57 16.46
N GLN A 22 21.60 -0.58 15.75
CA GLN A 22 21.02 -0.11 14.49
C GLN A 22 20.97 -1.32 13.55
N SER A 23 19.78 -1.87 13.34
CA SER A 23 19.53 -2.80 12.25
C SER A 23 19.74 -2.04 10.95
N LYS A 24 20.89 -2.28 10.28
CA LYS A 24 21.08 -1.79 8.92
C LYS A 24 20.00 -2.42 8.05
N GLY A 25 19.00 -1.62 7.66
CA GLY A 25 17.95 -2.04 6.74
C GLY A 25 18.56 -2.53 5.43
N LYS A 26 18.08 -3.67 4.93
CA LYS A 26 18.47 -4.22 3.64
C LYS A 26 18.11 -3.22 2.54
N GLN A 27 19.06 -2.88 1.67
CA GLN A 27 18.82 -1.98 0.54
C GLN A 27 17.72 -2.54 -0.38
N PRO A 28 16.78 -1.72 -0.86
CA PRO A 28 15.72 -2.16 -1.76
C PRO A 28 16.30 -2.65 -3.08
N THR A 29 15.71 -3.69 -3.65
CA THR A 29 16.11 -4.18 -4.98
C THR A 29 15.66 -3.19 -6.06
N PRO A 30 16.28 -3.21 -7.26
CA PRO A 30 15.83 -2.36 -8.38
C PRO A 30 14.34 -2.54 -8.70
N GLN A 31 13.81 -3.75 -8.54
CA GLN A 31 12.39 -4.05 -8.73
C GLN A 31 11.49 -3.34 -7.69
N GLN A 32 11.95 -3.26 -6.44
CA GLN A 32 11.23 -2.57 -5.37
C GLN A 32 11.24 -1.06 -5.58
N GLN A 33 12.39 -0.50 -5.96
CA GLN A 33 12.51 0.92 -6.31
C GLN A 33 11.59 1.30 -7.47
N GLN A 34 11.57 0.49 -8.53
CA GLN A 34 10.68 0.69 -9.68
C GLN A 34 9.19 0.61 -9.28
N GLY A 35 8.85 -0.25 -8.32
CA GLY A 35 7.50 -0.33 -7.75
C GLY A 35 7.12 0.96 -7.02
N GLU A 36 7.98 1.43 -6.11
CA GLU A 36 7.76 2.65 -5.33
C GLU A 36 7.66 3.91 -6.23
N GLU A 37 8.48 3.99 -7.28
CA GLU A 37 8.40 5.06 -8.29
C GLU A 37 7.06 5.01 -9.03
N GLY A 38 6.63 3.83 -9.46
CA GLY A 38 5.34 3.64 -10.12
C GLY A 38 4.16 4.06 -9.23
N GLU A 39 4.16 3.65 -7.97
CA GLU A 39 3.14 4.05 -6.99
C GLU A 39 3.13 5.56 -6.73
N SER A 40 4.31 6.20 -6.74
CA SER A 40 4.42 7.64 -6.56
C SER A 40 3.82 8.40 -7.74
N LEU A 41 4.17 8.00 -8.97
CA LEU A 41 3.59 8.54 -10.19
C LEU A 41 2.08 8.31 -10.27
N ALA A 42 1.59 7.17 -9.76
CA ALA A 42 0.16 6.91 -9.68
C ALA A 42 -0.54 7.88 -8.73
N ALA A 43 0.01 8.08 -7.53
CA ALA A 43 -0.55 9.03 -6.57
C ALA A 43 -0.61 10.46 -7.14
N GLU A 44 0.46 10.91 -7.80
CA GLU A 44 0.52 12.21 -8.49
C GLU A 44 -0.54 12.30 -9.60
N TYR A 45 -0.61 11.28 -10.46
CA TYR A 45 -1.56 11.22 -11.58
C TYR A 45 -3.01 11.40 -11.13
N PHE A 46 -3.40 10.70 -10.06
CA PHE A 46 -4.75 10.78 -9.50
C PHE A 46 -4.99 12.12 -8.78
N ALA A 47 -4.01 12.62 -8.03
CA ALA A 47 -4.10 13.92 -7.35
C ALA A 47 -4.32 15.07 -8.34
N GLU A 48 -3.57 15.11 -9.44
CA GLU A 48 -3.73 16.11 -10.52
C GLU A 48 -5.11 16.08 -11.17
N ARG A 49 -5.81 14.93 -11.11
CA ARG A 49 -7.17 14.72 -11.66
C ARG A 49 -8.27 14.96 -10.63
N GLY A 50 -7.92 15.53 -9.49
CA GLY A 50 -8.86 15.91 -8.43
C GLY A 50 -9.34 14.74 -7.58
N TYR A 51 -8.60 13.63 -7.56
CA TYR A 51 -8.82 12.58 -6.58
C TYR A 51 -8.04 12.90 -5.30
N ARG A 52 -8.60 12.58 -4.14
CA ARG A 52 -7.84 12.56 -2.88
C ARG A 52 -7.23 11.19 -2.70
N VAL A 53 -5.91 11.11 -2.66
CA VAL A 53 -5.20 9.86 -2.33
C VAL A 53 -5.37 9.57 -0.83
N LEU A 54 -5.99 8.45 -0.50
CA LEU A 54 -6.27 8.03 0.87
C LEU A 54 -5.14 7.18 1.43
N GLU A 55 -4.63 6.25 0.63
CA GLU A 55 -3.62 5.30 1.07
C GLU A 55 -2.78 4.81 -0.11
N ARG A 56 -1.50 4.50 0.17
CA ARG A 56 -0.54 3.91 -0.77
C ARG A 56 0.02 2.66 -0.12
N ASN A 57 0.23 1.60 -0.90
CA ASN A 57 0.81 0.34 -0.45
C ASN A 57 0.10 -0.21 0.81
N TYR A 58 -1.24 -0.23 0.77
CA TYR A 58 -2.05 -0.75 1.87
C TYR A 58 -1.82 -2.26 1.99
N LYS A 59 -1.56 -2.74 3.22
CA LYS A 59 -1.30 -4.16 3.50
C LYS A 59 -2.28 -4.69 4.53
N SER A 60 -2.76 -5.89 4.29
CA SER A 60 -3.61 -6.66 5.19
C SER A 60 -3.18 -8.13 5.19
N GLN A 61 -3.79 -8.94 6.06
CA GLN A 61 -3.57 -10.39 6.06
C GLN A 61 -4.08 -11.07 4.77
N LEU A 62 -5.00 -10.42 4.04
CA LEU A 62 -5.59 -10.95 2.80
C LEU A 62 -4.75 -10.60 1.56
N GLY A 63 -3.87 -9.60 1.65
CA GLY A 63 -3.10 -9.08 0.53
C GLY A 63 -2.88 -7.58 0.62
N GLU A 64 -2.58 -6.97 -0.53
CA GLU A 64 -2.19 -5.58 -0.66
C GLU A 64 -2.98 -4.85 -1.76
N LEU A 65 -3.05 -3.53 -1.63
CA LEU A 65 -3.57 -2.59 -2.63
C LEU A 65 -2.52 -1.51 -2.86
N ASP A 66 -2.19 -1.24 -4.12
CA ASP A 66 -1.11 -0.30 -4.46
C ASP A 66 -1.53 1.14 -4.15
N LEU A 67 -2.76 1.53 -4.51
CA LEU A 67 -3.29 2.86 -4.26
C LEU A 67 -4.80 2.81 -3.97
N VAL A 68 -5.23 3.61 -2.99
CA VAL A 68 -6.63 3.90 -2.71
C VAL A 68 -6.86 5.40 -2.87
N ALA A 69 -7.78 5.77 -3.74
CA ALA A 69 -8.12 7.16 -4.03
C ALA A 69 -9.63 7.38 -3.95
N GLU A 70 -10.06 8.61 -3.71
CA GLU A 70 -11.48 8.97 -3.71
C GLU A 70 -11.79 10.19 -4.56
N LYS A 71 -12.99 10.21 -5.14
CA LYS A 71 -13.57 11.38 -5.82
C LYS A 71 -15.08 11.38 -5.64
N GLY A 72 -15.59 12.32 -4.85
CA GLY A 72 -17.00 12.34 -4.46
C GLY A 72 -17.39 11.07 -3.68
N LEU A 73 -18.33 10.29 -4.23
CA LEU A 73 -18.78 9.02 -3.64
C LEU A 73 -17.97 7.81 -4.12
N GLN A 74 -17.09 7.98 -5.11
CA GLN A 74 -16.29 6.89 -5.64
C GLN A 74 -15.07 6.64 -4.78
N LEU A 75 -14.89 5.39 -4.36
CA LEU A 75 -13.69 4.85 -3.75
C LEU A 75 -13.01 3.94 -4.78
N VAL A 76 -11.86 4.38 -5.27
CA VAL A 76 -11.14 3.77 -6.38
C VAL A 76 -9.93 3.01 -5.83
N PHE A 77 -9.89 1.72 -6.11
CA PHE A 77 -8.75 0.85 -5.83
C PHE A 77 -7.95 0.68 -7.11
N VAL A 78 -6.71 1.14 -7.12
CA VAL A 78 -5.88 1.15 -8.33
C VAL A 78 -4.76 0.14 -8.16
N GLU A 79 -4.67 -0.78 -9.11
CA GLU A 79 -3.50 -1.63 -9.30
C GLU A 79 -2.51 -0.89 -10.21
N VAL A 80 -1.27 -0.72 -9.74
CA VAL A 80 -0.21 -0.03 -10.47
C VAL A 80 0.70 -1.06 -11.12
N ARG A 81 0.89 -0.93 -12.43
CA ARG A 81 1.73 -1.84 -13.21
C ARG A 81 2.85 -1.08 -13.88
N SER A 82 4.09 -1.34 -13.49
CA SER A 82 5.26 -0.97 -14.29
C SER A 82 5.38 -1.94 -15.46
N ARG A 83 5.47 -1.46 -16.71
CA ARG A 83 5.64 -2.37 -17.85
C ARG A 83 6.41 -1.79 -19.02
N SER A 84 7.29 -2.64 -19.56
CA SER A 84 7.91 -2.59 -20.89
C SER A 84 7.13 -3.40 -21.95
N TYR A 85 6.03 -4.05 -21.57
CA TYR A 85 5.32 -5.03 -22.40
C TYR A 85 3.81 -4.85 -22.28
N VAL A 86 3.20 -3.92 -23.00
CA VAL A 86 1.73 -3.93 -23.16
C VAL A 86 1.41 -5.00 -24.19
N SER A 87 0.87 -6.13 -23.73
CA SER A 87 0.06 -6.99 -24.58
C SER A 87 -1.21 -6.19 -24.89
N PHE A 88 -1.36 -5.73 -26.13
CA PHE A 88 -2.62 -5.17 -26.62
C PHE A 88 -3.76 -6.11 -26.24
N GLY A 89 -4.75 -5.60 -25.51
CA GLY A 89 -5.83 -6.42 -24.98
C GLY A 89 -6.82 -5.63 -24.14
N TYR A 90 -8.02 -6.18 -23.97
CA TYR A 90 -9.09 -5.59 -23.17
C TYR A 90 -8.67 -5.44 -21.69
N PRO A 91 -9.26 -4.51 -20.91
CA PRO A 91 -8.98 -4.34 -19.47
C PRO A 91 -8.96 -5.66 -18.68
N GLU A 92 -9.86 -6.55 -19.08
CA GLU A 92 -10.03 -7.89 -18.55
C GLU A 92 -8.79 -8.79 -18.71
N GLU A 93 -8.05 -8.62 -19.80
CA GLU A 93 -6.88 -9.43 -20.12
C GLU A 93 -5.64 -8.98 -19.33
N THR A 94 -5.72 -7.82 -18.66
CA THR A 94 -4.60 -7.24 -17.89
C THR A 94 -4.52 -7.79 -16.47
N ILE A 95 -5.64 -8.20 -15.87
CA ILE A 95 -5.70 -8.73 -14.50
C ILE A 95 -6.34 -10.13 -14.49
N SER A 96 -5.53 -11.13 -14.11
CA SER A 96 -6.00 -12.51 -13.99
C SER A 96 -7.15 -12.63 -12.99
N ARG A 97 -8.07 -13.57 -13.24
CA ARG A 97 -9.22 -13.84 -12.36
C ARG A 97 -8.81 -14.06 -10.89
N ALA A 98 -7.70 -14.76 -10.66
CA ALA A 98 -7.16 -14.96 -9.32
C ALA A 98 -6.76 -13.64 -8.63
N LYS A 99 -6.17 -12.71 -9.39
CA LYS A 99 -5.79 -11.39 -8.86
C LYS A 99 -7.03 -10.50 -8.65
N ARG A 100 -8.02 -10.51 -9.55
CA ARG A 100 -9.30 -9.79 -9.35
C ARG A 100 -9.97 -10.20 -8.04
N ARG A 101 -10.03 -11.51 -7.76
CA ARG A 101 -10.58 -12.04 -6.49
C ARG A 101 -9.82 -11.57 -5.27
N LYS A 102 -8.49 -11.65 -5.31
CA LYS A 102 -7.65 -11.19 -4.20
C LYS A 102 -7.86 -9.70 -3.94
N LEU A 103 -7.83 -8.87 -4.98
CA LEU A 103 -8.07 -7.43 -4.87
C LEU A 103 -9.47 -7.13 -4.34
N SER A 104 -10.49 -7.87 -4.79
CA SER A 104 -11.88 -7.76 -4.30
C SER A 104 -11.99 -8.01 -2.79
N LEU A 105 -11.31 -9.05 -2.28
CA LEU A 105 -11.30 -9.38 -0.86
C LEU A 105 -10.55 -8.33 -0.02
N VAL A 106 -9.39 -7.87 -0.50
CA VAL A 106 -8.60 -6.84 0.22
C VAL A 106 -9.34 -5.51 0.23
N ALA A 107 -9.99 -5.12 -0.87
CA ALA A 107 -10.82 -3.94 -0.96
C ALA A 107 -12.03 -4.02 -0.02
N LEU A 108 -12.72 -5.16 0.05
CA LEU A 108 -13.81 -5.36 1.01
C LEU A 108 -13.33 -5.17 2.45
N HIS A 109 -12.19 -5.78 2.80
CA HIS A 109 -11.57 -5.61 4.12
C HIS A 109 -11.22 -4.13 4.39
N TYR A 110 -10.69 -3.41 3.40
CA TYR A 110 -10.43 -1.98 3.50
C TYR A 110 -11.71 -1.20 3.81
N VAL A 111 -12.76 -1.40 3.01
CA VAL A 111 -14.05 -0.70 3.15
C VAL A 111 -14.67 -0.92 4.53
N VAL A 112 -14.71 -2.17 4.99
CA VAL A 112 -15.28 -2.52 6.29
C VAL A 112 -14.45 -1.94 7.43
N SER A 113 -13.12 -2.12 7.39
CA SER A 113 -12.22 -1.63 8.45
C SER A 113 -12.21 -0.10 8.58
N ARG A 114 -12.48 0.62 7.48
CA ARG A 114 -12.56 2.08 7.45
C ARG A 114 -13.98 2.63 7.58
N ARG A 115 -15.01 1.78 7.68
CA ARG A 115 -16.44 2.14 7.73
C ARG A 115 -16.89 3.00 6.53
N LEU A 116 -16.50 2.58 5.32
CA LEU A 116 -16.77 3.27 4.05
C LEU A 116 -17.83 2.55 3.20
N THR A 117 -18.79 1.88 3.85
CA THR A 117 -19.74 0.97 3.19
C THR A 117 -20.73 1.66 2.26
N GLU A 118 -20.88 2.98 2.38
CA GLU A 118 -21.73 3.82 1.54
C GLU A 118 -21.06 4.28 0.23
N ARG A 119 -19.78 3.90 0.00
CA ARG A 119 -19.02 4.32 -1.18
C ARG A 119 -19.27 3.43 -2.38
N VAL A 120 -19.25 4.04 -3.56
CA VAL A 120 -19.26 3.33 -4.85
C VAL A 120 -17.84 2.84 -5.11
N ILE A 121 -17.65 1.53 -5.16
CA ILE A 121 -16.34 0.93 -5.35
C ILE A 121 -16.03 0.85 -6.85
N ARG A 122 -14.81 1.20 -7.23
CA ARG A 122 -14.28 1.00 -8.58
C ARG A 122 -12.87 0.40 -8.54
N PHE A 123 -12.55 -0.48 -9.47
CA PHE A 123 -11.20 -0.98 -9.66
C PHE A 123 -10.61 -0.44 -10.95
N ASP A 124 -9.48 0.23 -10.83
CA ASP A 124 -8.75 0.79 -11.96
C ASP A 124 -7.39 0.10 -12.11
N VAL A 125 -6.81 0.20 -13.30
CA VAL A 125 -5.41 -0.15 -13.56
C VAL A 125 -4.70 1.09 -14.08
N LEU A 126 -3.54 1.39 -13.49
CA LEU A 126 -2.63 2.41 -14.01
C LEU A 126 -1.33 1.74 -14.46
N ALA A 127 -1.07 1.77 -15.76
CA ALA A 127 0.19 1.31 -16.33
C ALA A 127 1.19 2.47 -16.43
N VAL A 128 2.39 2.27 -15.88
CA VAL A 128 3.53 3.18 -16.00
C VAL A 128 4.51 2.58 -17.00
N ILE A 129 4.67 3.25 -18.14
CA ILE A 129 5.45 2.81 -19.29
C ILE A 129 6.69 3.70 -19.39
N PRO A 130 7.90 3.15 -19.16
CA PRO A 130 9.14 3.91 -19.33
C PRO A 130 9.33 4.30 -20.79
N THR A 131 9.56 5.57 -21.08
CA THR A 131 9.93 6.06 -22.42
C THR A 131 11.21 6.89 -22.35
N ARG A 132 11.84 7.15 -23.50
CA ARG A 132 13.05 8.00 -23.57
C ARG A 132 12.79 9.45 -23.12
N SER A 133 11.56 9.94 -23.24
CA SER A 133 11.14 11.29 -22.86
C SER A 133 10.56 11.38 -21.44
N GLY A 134 10.64 10.30 -20.65
CA GLY A 134 10.02 10.19 -19.33
C GLY A 134 8.90 9.11 -19.29
N PRO A 135 8.39 8.77 -18.10
CA PRO A 135 7.33 7.78 -17.99
C PRO A 135 6.04 8.28 -18.64
N ARG A 136 5.40 7.43 -19.44
CA ARG A 136 4.02 7.63 -19.90
C ARG A 136 3.09 6.81 -19.01
N VAL A 137 1.92 7.35 -18.73
CA VAL A 137 0.87 6.69 -17.97
C VAL A 137 -0.31 6.35 -18.85
N GLU A 138 -0.86 5.16 -18.66
CA GLU A 138 -2.12 4.72 -19.26
C GLU A 138 -3.06 4.29 -18.14
N HIS A 139 -4.24 4.91 -18.09
CA HIS A 139 -5.24 4.68 -17.06
C HIS A 139 -6.44 3.98 -17.67
N ILE A 140 -6.77 2.83 -17.11
CA ILE A 140 -7.93 2.04 -17.45
C ILE A 140 -8.89 2.13 -16.27
N GLU A 141 -9.95 2.90 -16.44
CA GLU A 141 -11.07 2.97 -15.49
C GLU A 141 -11.95 1.72 -15.61
N ASP A 142 -12.58 1.33 -14.50
CA ASP A 142 -13.51 0.18 -14.47
C ASP A 142 -12.88 -1.09 -15.05
N ALA A 143 -11.61 -1.33 -14.70
CA ALA A 143 -10.80 -2.39 -15.29
C ALA A 143 -11.36 -3.79 -15.03
N PHE A 144 -12.10 -3.96 -13.94
CA PHE A 144 -12.90 -5.16 -13.68
C PHE A 144 -13.98 -4.92 -12.61
N GLU A 145 -15.04 -5.71 -12.67
CA GLU A 145 -16.03 -5.83 -11.60
C GLU A 145 -15.55 -6.75 -10.47
N VAL A 146 -16.10 -6.52 -9.28
CA VAL A 146 -15.83 -7.32 -8.08
C VAL A 146 -16.03 -8.82 -8.35
N ASP A 147 -15.03 -9.65 -8.05
CA ASP A 147 -15.12 -11.11 -8.21
C ASP A 147 -15.00 -11.81 -6.85
N PHE A 148 -16.13 -12.33 -6.36
CA PHE A 148 -16.18 -13.18 -5.15
C PHE A 148 -16.32 -14.68 -5.47
N SER A 149 -16.19 -15.09 -6.72
CA SER A 149 -16.35 -16.50 -7.10
C SER A 149 -15.19 -17.33 -6.56
N GLY A 150 -15.44 -18.27 -5.64
CA GLY A 150 -14.39 -19.13 -5.06
C GLY A 150 -14.87 -19.90 -3.83
N ARG A 151 -14.27 -21.07 -3.55
CA ARG A 151 -14.61 -21.87 -2.36
C ARG A 151 -14.25 -21.07 -1.10
N SER A 152 -15.28 -20.82 -0.28
CA SER A 152 -15.27 -20.03 0.96
C SER A 152 -14.74 -18.61 0.80
N ALA A 153 -15.59 -17.71 0.31
CA ALA A 153 -15.63 -16.40 0.96
C ALA A 153 -15.82 -16.70 2.46
N PRO A 154 -14.92 -16.26 3.36
CA PRO A 154 -15.31 -16.22 4.76
C PRO A 154 -16.60 -15.43 4.77
N LEU A 155 -17.64 -15.99 5.38
CA LEU A 155 -18.79 -15.19 5.79
C LEU A 155 -18.19 -14.13 6.75
N LEU A 156 -17.82 -12.98 6.19
CA LEU A 156 -17.51 -11.79 6.95
C LEU A 156 -18.83 -11.12 7.26
N PHE A 157 -19.74 -11.86 7.91
CA PHE A 157 -20.87 -11.45 8.75
C PHE A 157 -21.39 -12.70 9.46
#